data_AF-A0A0N4XQA5-F1
#
_entry.id   AF-A0A0N4XQA5-F1
#
_cell.length_a   1.000
_cell.length_b   1.000
_cell.length_c   1.000
_cell.angle_alpha   90.00
_cell.angle_beta   90.00
_cell.angle_gamma   90.00
#
_symmetry.space_group_name_H-M   'P 1'
#
loop_
_entity.id
_entity.type
_entity.pdbx_description
1 polymer ?
#
loop_
_entity_poly.entity_id
_entity_poly.type
_entity_poly.pdbx_seq_one_letter_code
_entity_poly.pdbx_strand_id
1 'polypeptide(L)'
;MKRLAVASKRNRLGRHLCSFGTVLKTPGELVGSVCLDNGRPRVTEYSELGAELAEKRTNDGRLLFRAGSIANHVFSMEFLESFCDTSFHLPYHRASKKIAHLTPDGTLIKPTSPNGIKLEQFVFDVFDRSKNFFIWEVEREDE
;
A
#
# COMPACT_ATOMS: atom_id res chain seq x y z
N MET A 1 12.66 7.86 -15.18
CA MET A 1 11.54 7.41 -14.33
C MET A 1 10.27 8.12 -14.79
N LYS A 2 9.27 7.38 -15.31
CA LYS A 2 7.99 7.97 -15.73
C LYS A 2 7.20 8.36 -14.48
N ARG A 3 6.71 9.61 -14.40
CA ARG A 3 5.83 10.08 -13.32
C ARG A 3 4.52 9.28 -13.36
N LEU A 4 3.98 8.86 -12.22
CA LEU A 4 2.57 8.46 -12.15
C LEU A 4 1.73 9.63 -12.64
N ALA A 5 0.73 9.36 -13.46
CA ALA A 5 -0.22 10.38 -13.87
C ALA A 5 -1.01 10.84 -12.63
N VAL A 6 -0.76 12.09 -12.21
CA VAL A 6 -1.65 12.79 -11.29
C VAL A 6 -2.89 13.17 -12.10
N ALA A 7 -4.05 12.64 -11.76
CA ALA A 7 -5.27 12.92 -12.50
C ALA A 7 -5.64 14.41 -12.33
N SER A 8 -5.62 15.16 -13.43
CA SER A 8 -6.24 16.49 -13.52
C SER A 8 -7.76 16.34 -13.73
N LYS A 9 -8.55 17.26 -13.16
CA LYS A 9 -10.03 17.27 -12.99
C LYS A 9 -10.90 17.06 -14.25
N ARG A 10 -10.37 16.70 -15.42
CA ARG A 10 -11.14 16.43 -16.63
C ARG A 10 -10.56 15.25 -17.41
N ASN A 11 -10.94 14.04 -17.04
CA ASN A 11 -10.95 12.92 -17.97
C ASN A 11 -12.07 11.96 -17.58
N ARG A 12 -12.77 11.42 -18.58
CA ARG A 12 -13.82 10.41 -18.37
C ARG A 12 -13.21 9.27 -17.57
N LEU A 13 -13.81 8.94 -16.42
CA LEU A 13 -13.47 7.77 -15.62
C LEU A 13 -13.65 6.55 -16.54
N GLY A 14 -12.53 6.01 -17.03
CA GLY A 14 -12.52 4.87 -17.95
C GLY A 14 -12.86 3.55 -17.24
N ARG A 15 -13.06 2.50 -18.04
CA ARG A 15 -13.22 1.12 -17.54
C ARG A 15 -11.94 0.67 -16.81
N HIS A 16 -12.07 -0.19 -15.80
CA HIS A 16 -10.98 -0.66 -14.94
C HIS A 16 -10.13 0.46 -14.32
N LEU A 17 -10.82 1.44 -13.73
CA LEU A 17 -10.18 2.54 -13.01
C LEU A 17 -9.88 2.12 -11.57
N CYS A 18 -8.66 2.46 -11.13
CA CYS A 18 -8.29 2.51 -9.73
C CYS A 18 -7.55 3.83 -9.49
N SER A 19 -7.87 4.51 -8.40
CA SER A 19 -7.05 5.61 -7.94
C SER A 19 -6.78 5.54 -6.45
N PHE A 20 -5.72 6.21 -6.02
CA PHE A 20 -5.24 6.16 -4.64
C PHE A 20 -4.83 7.53 -4.11
N GLY A 21 -5.35 7.86 -2.93
CA GLY A 21 -5.04 9.08 -2.21
C GLY A 21 -3.66 9.00 -1.56
N THR A 22 -2.92 10.09 -1.66
CA THR A 22 -1.60 10.19 -1.05
C THR A 22 -1.36 11.54 -0.39
N VAL A 23 -0.50 11.56 0.62
CA VAL A 23 0.06 12.79 1.19
C VAL A 23 1.57 12.80 0.99
N LEU A 24 2.17 13.99 1.04
CA LEU A 24 3.62 14.10 1.06
C LEU A 24 4.16 13.53 2.38
N LYS A 25 5.05 12.55 2.26
CA LYS A 25 5.73 11.94 3.41
C LYS A 25 6.75 12.87 4.01
N THR A 26 6.87 12.80 5.33
CA THR A 26 8.02 13.31 6.07
C THR A 26 9.08 12.23 6.28
N PRO A 27 10.38 12.57 6.41
CA PRO A 27 11.42 11.58 6.70
C PRO A 27 11.13 10.81 8.00
N GLY A 28 11.29 9.49 7.97
CA GLY A 28 11.03 8.61 9.12
C GLY A 28 9.55 8.22 9.30
N GLU A 29 8.64 8.73 8.48
CA GLU A 29 7.22 8.40 8.56
C GLU A 29 6.93 6.94 8.14
N LEU A 30 6.29 6.20 9.05
CA LEU A 30 6.00 4.76 8.92
C LEU A 30 4.69 4.50 8.14
N VAL A 31 4.62 5.03 6.92
CA VAL A 31 3.50 4.80 5.99
C VAL A 31 4.02 4.17 4.71
N GLY A 32 3.21 3.30 4.09
CA GLY A 32 3.50 2.74 2.77
C GLY A 32 3.65 3.84 1.72
N SER A 33 4.50 3.61 0.72
CA SER A 33 4.72 4.54 -0.39
C SER A 33 4.17 3.97 -1.68
N VAL A 34 3.38 4.75 -2.42
CA VAL A 34 2.97 4.41 -3.78
C VAL A 34 4.14 4.62 -4.73
N CYS A 35 4.43 3.63 -5.55
CA CYS A 35 5.52 3.68 -6.53
C CYS A 35 5.21 2.89 -7.80
N LEU A 36 6.13 2.93 -8.76
CA LEU A 36 6.15 2.00 -9.88
C LEU A 36 7.21 0.93 -9.64
N ASP A 37 6.78 -0.31 -9.67
CA ASP A 37 7.65 -1.48 -9.73
C ASP A 37 7.51 -2.12 -11.12
N ASN A 38 8.61 -2.19 -11.88
CA ASN A 38 8.62 -2.65 -13.28
C ASN A 38 7.52 -2.03 -14.16
N GLY A 39 7.23 -0.75 -13.92
CA GLY A 39 6.21 0.01 -14.67
C GLY A 39 4.76 -0.23 -14.22
N ARG A 40 4.52 -1.07 -13.21
CA ARG A 40 3.21 -1.32 -12.61
C ARG A 40 3.07 -0.57 -11.28
N PRO A 41 1.90 0.01 -11.00
CA PRO A 41 1.65 0.68 -9.72
C PRO A 41 1.63 -0.33 -8.57
N ARG A 42 2.26 0.03 -7.46
CA ARG A 42 2.33 -0.78 -6.24
C ARG A 42 2.39 0.13 -5.02
N VAL A 43 2.00 -0.41 -3.87
CA VAL A 43 2.35 0.16 -2.56
C VAL A 43 3.48 -0.68 -1.99
N THR A 44 4.59 -0.04 -1.63
CA THR A 44 5.65 -0.68 -0.85
C THR A 44 5.52 -0.23 0.59
N GLU A 45 5.31 -1.18 1.50
CA GLU A 45 5.24 -0.89 2.92
C GLU A 45 6.59 -0.41 3.47
N TYR A 46 6.55 0.42 4.50
CA TYR A 46 7.78 0.98 5.08
C TYR A 46 8.72 -0.12 5.63
N SER A 47 8.16 -1.23 6.09
CA SER A 47 8.91 -2.40 6.56
C SER A 47 9.61 -3.18 5.43
N GLU A 48 9.23 -2.95 4.17
CA GLU A 48 9.75 -3.65 3.00
C GLU A 48 10.76 -2.81 2.20
N LEU A 49 10.68 -1.48 2.29
CA LEU A 49 11.46 -0.56 1.46
C LEU A 49 12.97 -0.56 1.81
N GLY A 50 13.32 -0.78 3.08
CA GLY A 50 14.69 -0.66 3.59
C GLY A 50 15.15 0.78 3.78
N ALA A 51 16.12 1.00 4.68
CA ALA A 51 16.57 2.34 5.09
C ALA A 51 17.14 3.19 3.93
N GLU A 52 17.94 2.58 3.07
CA GLU A 52 18.57 3.27 1.93
C GLU A 52 17.53 3.90 0.98
N LEU A 53 16.51 3.13 0.59
CA LEU A 53 15.47 3.61 -0.31
C LEU A 53 14.49 4.56 0.40
N ALA A 54 14.23 4.35 1.70
CA ALA A 54 13.38 5.23 2.50
C ALA A 54 13.94 6.65 2.62
N GLU A 55 15.27 6.80 2.65
CA GLU A 55 15.94 8.10 2.75
C GLU A 55 16.39 8.66 1.40
N LYS A 56 16.26 7.87 0.32
CA LYS A 56 16.70 8.26 -1.02
C LYS A 56 15.99 9.53 -1.50
N ARG A 57 16.76 10.46 -2.04
CA ARG A 57 16.27 11.76 -2.54
C ARG A 57 16.43 11.92 -4.04
N THR A 58 15.54 12.70 -4.64
CA THR A 58 15.66 13.21 -6.01
C THR A 58 16.63 14.40 -6.06
N ASN A 59 17.04 14.79 -7.27
CA ASN A 59 18.00 15.90 -7.47
C ASN A 59 17.51 17.25 -6.90
N ASP A 60 16.20 17.42 -6.72
CA ASP A 60 15.56 18.58 -6.10
C ASP A 60 15.46 18.48 -4.56
N GLY A 61 16.09 17.46 -3.96
CA GLY A 61 16.15 17.25 -2.50
C GLY A 61 14.92 16.58 -1.88
N ARG A 62 13.86 16.32 -2.65
CA ARG A 62 12.64 15.65 -2.16
C ARG A 62 12.89 14.15 -1.98
N LEU A 63 12.12 13.49 -1.10
CA LEU A 63 12.15 12.03 -1.02
C LEU A 63 11.72 11.42 -2.36
N LEU A 64 12.42 10.38 -2.78
CA LEU A 64 12.09 9.62 -3.99
C LEU A 64 10.76 8.89 -3.81
N PHE A 65 10.56 8.26 -2.64
CA PHE A 65 9.35 7.55 -2.26
C PHE A 65 8.43 8.42 -1.38
N ARG A 66 8.07 9.61 -1.87
CA ARG A 66 7.32 10.61 -1.09
C ARG A 66 5.80 10.46 -1.06
N ALA A 67 5.22 9.67 -1.96
CA ALA A 67 3.76 9.53 -2.09
C ALA A 67 3.23 8.56 -1.02
N GLY A 68 2.93 9.07 0.18
CA GLY A 68 2.51 8.28 1.33
C GLY A 68 1.06 7.87 1.25
N SER A 69 0.78 6.59 1.50
CA SER A 69 -0.58 6.06 1.54
C SER A 69 -1.38 6.63 2.71
N ILE A 70 -2.60 7.07 2.41
CA ILE A 70 -3.64 7.37 3.41
C ILE A 70 -4.78 6.34 3.40
N ALA A 71 -4.57 5.20 2.75
CA ALA A 71 -5.57 4.12 2.59
C ALA A 71 -6.95 4.60 2.09
N ASN A 72 -6.97 5.64 1.24
CA ASN A 72 -8.16 6.14 0.58
C ASN A 72 -8.13 5.77 -0.91
N HIS A 73 -9.15 5.03 -1.36
CA HIS A 73 -9.16 4.37 -2.66
C HIS A 73 -10.46 4.66 -3.40
N VAL A 74 -10.35 4.82 -4.72
CA VAL A 74 -11.51 4.84 -5.60
C VAL A 74 -11.35 3.73 -6.63
N PHE A 75 -12.39 2.92 -6.78
CA PHE A 75 -12.43 1.83 -7.74
C PHE A 75 -13.67 1.97 -8.62
N SER A 76 -13.53 1.71 -9.92
CA SER A 76 -14.72 1.46 -10.75
C SER A 76 -15.34 0.10 -10.39
N MET A 77 -16.66 -0.03 -10.46
CA MET A 77 -17.34 -1.31 -10.20
C MET A 77 -16.79 -2.44 -11.08
N GLU A 78 -16.61 -2.19 -12.38
CA GLU A 78 -16.04 -3.17 -13.32
C GLU A 78 -14.64 -3.65 -12.93
N PHE A 79 -13.85 -2.82 -12.25
CA PHE A 79 -12.56 -3.24 -11.69
C PHE A 79 -12.77 -4.23 -10.54
N LEU A 80 -13.64 -3.91 -9.58
CA LEU A 80 -13.94 -4.78 -8.44
C LEU A 80 -14.54 -6.11 -8.87
N GLU A 81 -15.49 -6.09 -9.81
CA GLU A 81 -16.13 -7.28 -10.37
C GLU A 81 -15.10 -8.24 -10.99
N SER A 82 -14.00 -7.73 -11.56
CA SER A 82 -12.93 -8.56 -12.14
C SER A 82 -12.18 -9.43 -11.11
N PHE A 83 -12.37 -9.19 -9.82
CA PHE A 83 -11.77 -9.96 -8.71
C PHE A 83 -12.78 -10.84 -7.96
N CYS A 84 -14.06 -10.83 -8.36
CA CYS A 84 -15.10 -11.64 -7.72
C CYS A 84 -15.08 -13.12 -8.13
N ASP A 85 -14.11 -13.53 -8.95
CA ASP A 85 -13.89 -14.94 -9.30
C ASP A 85 -13.31 -15.70 -8.11
N THR A 86 -13.88 -16.87 -7.77
CA THR A 86 -13.45 -17.68 -6.62
C THR A 86 -12.02 -18.22 -6.73
N SER A 87 -11.43 -18.22 -7.92
CA SER A 87 -10.03 -18.59 -8.13
C SER A 87 -9.06 -17.45 -7.84
N PHE A 88 -9.54 -16.20 -7.78
CA PHE A 88 -8.71 -15.04 -7.50
C PHE A 88 -8.35 -14.96 -6.01
N HIS A 89 -7.06 -14.83 -5.73
CA HIS A 89 -6.55 -14.68 -4.38
C HIS A 89 -5.42 -13.66 -4.36
N LEU A 90 -5.42 -12.81 -3.33
CA LEU A 90 -4.32 -11.90 -3.05
C LEU A 90 -3.18 -12.63 -2.34
N PRO A 91 -1.93 -12.19 -2.52
CA PRO A 91 -0.79 -12.77 -1.81
C PRO A 91 -0.96 -12.58 -0.30
N TYR A 92 -0.43 -13.55 0.47
CA TYR A 92 -0.32 -13.41 1.92
C TYR A 92 0.98 -12.73 2.30
N HIS A 93 0.87 -11.66 3.07
CA HIS A 93 1.97 -10.98 3.73
C HIS A 93 2.15 -11.56 5.13
N ARG A 94 3.40 -11.83 5.49
CA ARG A 94 3.77 -12.44 6.77
C ARG A 94 4.16 -11.37 7.77
N ALA A 95 3.45 -11.31 8.89
CA ALA A 95 3.84 -10.50 10.04
C ALA A 95 4.17 -11.39 11.26
N SER A 96 5.40 -11.30 11.76
CA SER A 96 5.78 -11.94 13.02
C SER A 96 5.14 -11.20 14.20
N LYS A 97 4.36 -11.90 15.04
CA LYS A 97 3.62 -11.30 16.15
C LYS A 97 3.90 -12.03 17.47
N LYS A 98 3.74 -11.28 18.56
CA LYS A 98 3.65 -11.80 19.93
C LYS A 98 2.19 -12.16 20.19
N ILE A 99 1.84 -13.42 19.95
CA ILE A 99 0.46 -13.91 20.03
C ILE A 99 0.26 -14.53 21.41
N ALA A 100 -0.57 -13.89 22.24
CA ALA A 100 -0.97 -14.46 23.51
C ALA A 100 -1.68 -15.81 23.28
N HIS A 101 -1.31 -16.82 24.06
CA HIS A 101 -1.80 -18.18 23.89
C HIS A 101 -2.01 -18.86 25.25
N LEU A 102 -2.82 -19.92 25.26
CA LEU A 102 -3.04 -20.76 26.43
C LEU A 102 -2.06 -21.93 26.41
N THR A 103 -1.54 -22.28 27.58
CA THR A 103 -0.86 -23.56 27.81
C THR A 103 -1.87 -24.70 27.91
N PRO A 104 -1.44 -25.97 27.86
CA PRO A 104 -2.34 -27.12 28.01
C PRO A 104 -3.13 -27.14 29.33
N ASP A 105 -2.60 -26.54 30.41
CA ASP A 105 -3.25 -26.39 31.71
C ASP A 105 -4.19 -25.15 31.79
N GLY A 106 -4.32 -24.38 30.70
CA GLY A 106 -5.23 -23.23 30.62
C GLY A 106 -4.64 -21.91 31.10
N THR A 107 -3.33 -21.85 31.39
CA THR A 107 -2.66 -20.61 31.79
C THR A 107 -2.42 -19.70 30.58
N LEU A 108 -2.78 -18.42 30.69
CA LEU A 108 -2.56 -17.42 29.62
C LEU A 108 -1.12 -16.89 29.64
N ILE A 109 -0.39 -17.13 28.55
CA ILE A 109 0.97 -16.60 28.35
C ILE A 109 0.95 -15.39 27.43
N LYS A 110 1.59 -14.30 27.86
CA LYS A 110 1.96 -13.15 27.03
C LYS A 110 3.44 -13.22 26.66
N PRO A 111 3.80 -13.60 25.42
CA PRO A 111 5.19 -13.88 25.06
C PRO A 111 6.03 -12.60 24.96
N THR A 112 7.31 -12.71 25.30
CA THR A 112 8.28 -11.59 25.24
C THR A 112 8.95 -11.46 23.87
N SER A 113 9.00 -12.53 23.08
CA SER A 113 9.49 -12.59 21.70
C SER A 113 8.38 -13.07 20.74
N PRO A 114 8.48 -12.80 19.42
CA PRO A 114 7.51 -13.32 18.44
C PRO A 114 7.44 -14.85 18.48
N ASN A 115 6.22 -15.38 18.60
CA ASN A 115 5.94 -16.82 18.72
C ASN A 115 4.95 -17.31 17.66
N GLY A 116 4.51 -16.43 16.75
CA GLY A 116 3.55 -16.79 15.72
C GLY A 116 3.58 -15.84 14.53
N ILE A 117 2.85 -16.23 13.50
CA ILE A 117 2.73 -15.52 12.24
C ILE A 117 1.27 -15.11 12.05
N LYS A 118 1.04 -13.84 11.72
CA LYS A 118 -0.21 -13.36 11.15
C LYS A 118 -0.05 -13.28 9.64
N LEU A 119 -1.00 -13.86 8.90
CA LEU A 119 -1.08 -13.72 7.45
C LEU A 119 -2.11 -12.63 7.13
N GLU A 120 -1.72 -11.67 6.31
CA GLU A 120 -2.55 -10.52 5.95
C GLU A 120 -2.62 -10.40 4.42
N GLN A 121 -3.77 -10.04 3.88
CA GLN A 121 -3.89 -9.63 2.47
C GLN A 121 -4.11 -8.12 2.45
N PHE A 122 -3.49 -7.43 1.49
CA PHE A 122 -3.63 -5.99 1.40
C PHE A 122 -4.52 -5.59 0.23
N VAL A 123 -5.50 -4.71 0.50
CA VAL A 123 -6.46 -4.23 -0.51
C VAL A 123 -5.78 -3.56 -1.71
N PHE A 124 -4.58 -2.99 -1.52
CA PHE A 124 -3.82 -2.34 -2.57
C PHE A 124 -2.99 -3.29 -3.46
N ASP A 125 -2.93 -4.60 -3.13
CA ASP A 125 -2.22 -5.58 -3.96
C ASP A 125 -2.89 -5.82 -5.32
N VAL A 126 -4.10 -5.28 -5.54
CA VAL A 126 -4.81 -5.31 -6.82
C VAL A 126 -4.31 -4.27 -7.82
N PHE A 127 -3.52 -3.28 -7.42
CA PHE A 127 -3.20 -2.12 -8.27
C PHE A 127 -2.47 -2.48 -9.55
N ASP A 128 -1.63 -3.51 -9.51
CA ASP A 128 -0.86 -3.98 -10.66
C ASP A 128 -1.73 -4.53 -11.82
N ARG A 129 -3.02 -4.78 -11.54
CA ARG A 129 -4.06 -5.20 -12.50
C ARG A 129 -4.86 -4.03 -13.08
N SER A 130 -4.71 -2.82 -12.53
CA SER A 130 -5.41 -1.66 -13.06
C SER A 130 -4.85 -1.25 -14.43
N LYS A 131 -5.75 -1.06 -15.40
CA LYS A 131 -5.39 -0.48 -16.72
C LYS A 131 -5.24 1.04 -16.64
N ASN A 132 -5.97 1.66 -15.71
CA ASN A 132 -6.05 3.09 -15.52
C ASN A 132 -5.81 3.41 -14.04
N PHE A 133 -4.55 3.62 -13.66
CA PHE A 133 -4.15 3.94 -12.29
C PHE A 133 -3.77 5.41 -12.13
N PHE A 134 -4.34 6.08 -11.14
CA PHE A 134 -4.04 7.48 -10.82
C PHE A 134 -3.76 7.67 -9.34
N ILE A 135 -2.91 8.63 -9.02
CA ILE A 135 -2.78 9.14 -7.66
C ILE A 135 -3.35 10.55 -7.57
N TRP A 136 -3.92 10.88 -6.42
CA TRP A 136 -4.24 12.26 -6.06
C TRP A 136 -3.51 12.60 -4.77
N GLU A 137 -2.68 13.63 -4.85
CA GLU A 137 -1.97 14.17 -3.68
C GLU A 137 -2.86 15.22 -3.03
N VAL A 138 -3.03 15.13 -1.71
CA VAL A 138 -3.84 16.06 -0.90
C VAL A 138 -2.99 16.71 0.18
N GLU A 139 -3.45 17.86 0.68
CA GLU A 139 -2.91 18.47 1.89
C GLU A 139 -3.32 17.63 3.09
N ARG A 140 -2.40 17.41 4.04
CA ARG A 140 -2.62 16.46 5.15
C ARG A 140 -3.60 17.01 6.17
N GLU A 141 -3.63 18.33 6.32
CA GLU A 141 -4.50 19.05 7.23
C GLU A 141 -5.98 19.03 6.83
N ASP A 142 -6.28 18.70 5.57
CA ASP A 142 -7.64 18.77 5.00
C ASP A 142 -8.34 17.40 4.86
N GLU A 143 -7.63 16.28 5.09
CA GLU A 143 -8.11 14.90 4.89
C GLU A 143 -7.71 13.97 6.06
#